data_AF-Q0TXG2-F1
#
_entry.id   AF-Q0TXG2-F1
#
_cell.length_a   1.000
_cell.length_b   1.000
_cell.length_c   1.000
_cell.angle_alpha   90.00
_cell.angle_beta   90.00
_cell.angle_gamma   90.00
#
_symmetry.space_group_name_H-M   'P 1'
#
loop_
_entity.id
_entity.type
_entity.pdbx_description
1 polymer ?
#
loop_
_entity_poly.entity_id
_entity_poly.type
_entity_poly.pdbx_seq_one_letter_code
_entity_poly.pdbx_strand_id
1 'polypeptide(L)'
;MIIMLDLDAPFSDSRASRLHWLATGLTPSSTTPSVSALANLTIPNAQVSYEAPDPPIGDVAHTYAFYLIGVPASFTPPQDLAQNRVPFDLEKMLRDAGIGEESVIARNHFRIRDLKGTPTQGFPGPRASETGRVVGGSAGASTGVSSAGPGATGVVTVGAQGGSRKVGVGMGMGMVGVLGAAVFL
;
A
#
# COMPACT_ATOMS: atom_id res chain seq x y z
N MET A 1 19.09 3.37 -4.08
CA MET A 1 18.24 4.58 -4.03
C MET A 1 17.35 4.50 -2.80
N ILE A 2 17.18 5.60 -2.07
CA ILE A 2 16.14 5.75 -1.05
C ILE A 2 15.15 6.81 -1.52
N ILE A 3 13.86 6.53 -1.33
CA ILE A 3 12.78 7.44 -1.69
C ILE A 3 11.74 7.46 -0.58
N MET A 4 11.20 8.64 -0.29
CA MET A 4 10.08 8.85 0.62
C MET A 4 8.91 9.45 -0.14
N LEU A 5 7.75 8.82 -0.03
CA LEU A 5 6.51 9.24 -0.67
C LEU A 5 5.42 9.45 0.36
N ASP A 6 4.66 10.52 0.23
CA ASP A 6 3.34 10.64 0.84
C ASP A 6 2.32 10.08 -0.15
N LEU A 7 1.67 8.97 0.20
CA LEU A 7 0.74 8.25 -0.68
C LEU A 7 -0.68 8.84 -0.67
N ASP A 8 -0.93 9.84 0.17
CA ASP A 8 -2.27 10.34 0.47
C ASP A 8 -2.39 11.84 0.19
N ALA A 9 -1.43 12.48 -0.47
CA ALA A 9 -1.46 13.90 -0.74
C ALA A 9 -2.71 14.29 -1.57
N PRO A 10 -3.49 15.31 -1.13
CA PRO A 10 -4.59 15.84 -1.93
C PRO A 10 -4.10 16.40 -3.26
N PHE A 11 -4.73 15.97 -4.35
CA PHE A 11 -4.43 16.45 -5.69
C PHE A 11 -5.71 16.50 -6.53
N SER A 12 -6.17 17.72 -6.82
CA SER A 12 -7.50 17.97 -7.41
C SER A 12 -8.60 17.29 -6.58
N ASP A 13 -9.52 16.54 -7.19
CA ASP A 13 -10.61 15.83 -6.49
C ASP A 13 -10.22 14.43 -6.00
N SER A 14 -8.93 14.12 -5.94
CA SER A 14 -8.40 12.78 -5.64
C SER A 14 -7.15 12.82 -4.76
N ARG A 15 -6.61 11.65 -4.41
CA ARG A 15 -5.30 11.53 -3.76
C ARG A 15 -4.26 11.08 -4.76
N ALA A 16 -3.05 11.62 -4.63
CA ALA A 16 -1.89 11.22 -5.41
C ALA A 16 -0.67 11.06 -4.51
N SER A 17 0.33 10.32 -5.01
CA SER A 17 1.62 10.24 -4.35
C SER A 17 2.39 11.55 -4.52
N ARG A 18 3.00 12.05 -3.44
CA ARG A 18 3.91 13.20 -3.42
C ARG A 18 5.31 12.77 -3.02
N LEU A 19 6.32 13.25 -3.73
CA LEU A 19 7.73 13.01 -3.44
C LEU A 19 8.23 13.91 -2.30
N HIS A 20 8.63 13.30 -1.18
CA HIS A 20 9.20 14.00 -0.03
C HIS A 20 10.73 14.03 -0.05
N TRP A 21 11.35 12.95 -0.52
CA TRP A 21 12.80 12.82 -0.53
C TRP A 21 13.25 11.80 -1.57
N LEU A 22 14.36 12.07 -2.27
CA LEU A 22 14.99 11.13 -3.17
C LEU A 22 16.51 11.29 -3.14
N ALA A 23 17.20 10.20 -2.84
CA ALA A 23 18.65 10.11 -2.96
C ALA A 23 19.07 8.82 -3.69
N THR A 24 20.02 8.93 -4.61
CA THR A 24 20.70 7.80 -5.26
C THR A 24 22.16 7.73 -4.84
N GLY A 25 22.91 6.72 -5.29
CA GLY A 25 24.33 6.58 -4.95
C GLY A 25 24.61 6.28 -3.47
N LEU A 26 23.66 5.68 -2.75
CA LEU A 26 23.86 5.26 -1.37
C LEU A 26 24.91 4.17 -1.29
N THR A 27 25.81 4.27 -0.32
CA THR A 27 26.81 3.26 -0.03
C THR A 27 26.72 2.82 1.43
N PRO A 28 26.86 1.53 1.74
CA PRO A 28 26.97 1.10 3.12
C PRO A 28 28.31 1.58 3.70
N SER A 29 28.30 2.03 4.96
CA SER A 29 29.48 2.52 5.67
C SER A 29 30.46 1.39 6.04
N SER A 30 30.03 0.13 5.93
CA SER A 30 30.83 -1.07 6.15
C SER A 30 30.47 -2.13 5.11
N THR A 31 31.47 -2.86 4.62
CA THR A 31 31.34 -3.91 3.60
C THR A 31 30.72 -5.21 4.15
N THR A 32 30.62 -5.36 5.46
CA THR A 32 30.02 -6.53 6.13
C THR A 32 29.03 -6.10 7.22
N PRO A 33 27.83 -5.63 6.86
CA PRO A 33 26.76 -5.47 7.83
C PRO A 33 26.43 -6.81 8.48
N SER A 34 26.28 -6.83 9.80
CA SER A 34 25.77 -7.98 10.54
C SER A 34 24.65 -7.54 11.47
N VAL A 35 23.87 -8.50 11.98
CA VAL A 35 22.81 -8.24 12.97
C VAL A 35 23.39 -7.62 14.26
N SER A 36 24.67 -7.88 14.55
CA SER A 36 25.40 -7.35 15.69
C SER A 36 26.20 -6.07 15.38
N ALA A 37 26.33 -5.70 14.11
CA ALA A 37 27.03 -4.51 13.65
C ALA A 37 26.31 -3.95 12.41
N LEU A 38 25.27 -3.14 12.66
CA LEU A 38 24.53 -2.47 11.60
C LEU A 38 25.46 -1.52 10.84
N ALA A 39 25.53 -1.66 9.52
CA ALA A 39 26.18 -0.66 8.69
C ALA A 39 25.23 0.52 8.49
N ASN A 40 25.71 1.73 8.72
CA ASN A 40 24.97 2.93 8.37
C ASN A 40 24.97 3.09 6.85
N LEU A 41 23.95 3.75 6.31
CA LEU A 41 23.98 4.17 4.91
C LEU A 41 24.57 5.58 4.83
N THR A 42 25.62 5.72 4.03
CA THR A 42 26.12 7.03 3.60
C THR A 42 25.22 7.50 2.47
N ILE A 43 24.61 8.66 2.67
CA ILE A 43 23.69 9.27 1.70
C ILE A 43 24.41 10.49 1.12
N PRO A 44 24.68 10.53 -0.19
CA PRO A 44 25.25 11.71 -0.83
C PRO A 44 24.21 12.83 -0.92
N ASN A 45 24.53 13.91 -1.64
CA ASN A 45 23.56 14.97 -1.90
C ASN A 45 22.30 14.40 -2.57
N ALA A 46 21.16 14.63 -1.93
CA ALA A 46 19.87 14.18 -2.42
C ALA A 46 19.50 14.93 -3.70
N GLN A 47 19.02 14.21 -4.71
CA GLN A 47 18.48 14.83 -5.94
C GLN A 47 17.18 15.58 -5.65
N VAL A 48 16.41 15.12 -4.67
CA VAL A 48 15.28 15.86 -4.12
C VAL A 48 15.46 15.94 -2.62
N SER A 49 15.75 17.15 -2.12
CA SER A 49 15.94 17.42 -0.69
C SER A 49 14.73 17.02 0.13
N TYR A 50 14.99 16.51 1.34
CA TYR A 50 13.96 16.08 2.27
C TYR A 50 13.01 17.23 2.63
N GLU A 51 11.71 17.00 2.44
CA GLU A 51 10.63 17.82 2.99
C GLU A 51 9.97 17.06 4.13
N ALA A 52 9.85 17.70 5.30
CA ALA A 52 9.20 17.09 6.45
C ALA A 52 7.71 16.80 6.15
N PRO A 53 7.14 15.73 6.75
CA PRO A 53 5.70 15.53 6.78
C PRO A 53 4.95 16.76 7.28
N ASP A 54 3.95 17.19 6.52
CA ASP A 54 3.09 18.32 6.85
C ASP A 54 1.68 18.08 6.25
N PRO A 55 0.94 17.07 6.73
CA PRO A 55 -0.38 16.77 6.19
C PRO A 55 -1.36 17.89 6.57
N PRO A 56 -2.33 18.24 5.71
CA PRO A 56 -3.26 19.31 6.00
C PRO A 56 -4.13 19.07 7.25
N ILE A 57 -4.40 20.14 8.01
CA ILE A 57 -5.30 20.11 9.18
C ILE A 57 -6.67 19.59 8.78
N GLY A 58 -7.13 18.54 9.46
CA GLY A 58 -8.45 17.97 9.23
C GLY A 58 -8.53 16.91 8.13
N ASP A 59 -7.42 16.63 7.43
CA ASP A 59 -7.38 15.54 6.46
C ASP A 59 -7.29 14.16 7.17
N VAL A 60 -7.28 13.08 6.40
CA VAL A 60 -6.98 11.71 6.87
C VAL A 60 -5.55 11.62 7.35
N ALA A 61 -5.20 10.51 8.02
CA ALA A 61 -3.79 10.25 8.32
C ALA A 61 -3.07 9.84 7.03
N HIS A 62 -2.09 10.64 6.62
CA HIS A 62 -1.25 10.39 5.44
C HIS A 62 -0.22 9.30 5.72
N THR A 63 -0.04 8.39 4.76
CA THR A 63 1.00 7.35 4.82
C THR A 63 2.27 7.83 4.12
N TYR A 64 3.33 7.99 4.90
CA TYR A 64 4.67 8.31 4.42
C TYR A 64 5.48 7.02 4.28
N ALA A 65 5.63 6.55 3.05
CA ALA A 65 6.30 5.31 2.71
C ALA A 65 7.75 5.55 2.28
N PHE A 66 8.65 4.75 2.85
CA PHE A 66 10.06 4.66 2.48
C PHE A 66 10.30 3.41 1.67
N TYR A 67 11.00 3.56 0.55
CA TYR A 67 11.49 2.43 -0.23
C TYR A 67 13.00 2.53 -0.35
N LEU A 68 13.68 1.42 -0.05
CA LEU A 68 15.09 1.21 -0.38
C LEU A 68 15.13 0.29 -1.60
N ILE A 69 15.68 0.79 -2.70
CA ILE A 69 15.66 0.11 -4.00
C ILE A 69 17.09 0.00 -4.53
N GLY A 70 17.49 -1.21 -4.90
CA GLY A 70 18.72 -1.46 -5.66
C GLY A 70 18.57 -0.89 -7.07
N VAL A 71 19.47 -0.02 -7.47
CA VAL A 71 19.44 0.59 -8.81
C VAL A 71 20.81 0.46 -9.47
N PRO A 72 20.90 0.34 -10.80
CA PRO A 72 22.18 0.34 -11.49
C PRO A 72 22.99 1.61 -11.18
N ALA A 73 24.32 1.52 -11.21
CA ALA A 73 25.19 2.69 -10.97
C ALA A 73 24.99 3.81 -12.01
N SER A 74 24.49 3.48 -13.20
CA SER A 74 24.15 4.42 -14.27
C SER A 74 22.76 5.05 -14.13
N PHE A 75 21.94 4.62 -13.15
CA PHE A 75 20.59 5.15 -12.98
C PHE A 75 20.64 6.63 -12.61
N THR A 76 19.92 7.44 -13.39
CA THR A 76 19.74 8.87 -13.14
C THR A 76 18.24 9.16 -13.03
N PRO A 77 17.75 9.74 -11.92
CA PRO A 77 16.36 10.13 -11.79
C PRO A 77 15.97 11.17 -12.86
N PRO A 78 14.68 11.25 -13.24
CA PRO A 78 14.17 12.35 -14.05
C PRO A 78 14.57 13.72 -13.50
N GLN A 79 14.75 14.69 -14.40
CA GLN A 79 15.01 16.08 -14.02
C GLN A 79 13.75 16.73 -13.43
N ASP A 80 13.92 17.87 -12.75
CA ASP A 80 12.85 18.73 -12.23
C ASP A 80 11.89 18.08 -11.21
N LEU A 81 12.27 16.95 -10.61
CA LEU A 81 11.49 16.29 -9.57
C LEU A 81 11.38 17.11 -8.27
N ALA A 82 12.33 18.02 -8.02
CA ALA A 82 12.28 18.89 -6.85
C ALA A 82 11.16 19.94 -6.96
N GLN A 83 10.80 20.34 -8.19
CA GLN A 83 9.77 21.31 -8.52
C GLN A 83 8.42 20.65 -8.79
N ASN A 84 8.41 19.39 -9.27
CA ASN A 84 7.22 18.64 -9.64
C ASN A 84 7.05 17.40 -8.76
N ARG A 85 6.82 17.63 -7.46
CA ARG A 85 6.72 16.55 -6.47
C ARG A 85 5.39 15.81 -6.47
N VAL A 86 4.32 16.39 -7.04
CA VAL A 86 2.98 15.79 -7.07
C VAL A 86 2.30 16.09 -8.42
N PRO A 87 1.68 15.09 -9.08
CA PRO A 87 1.66 13.67 -8.72
C PRO A 87 2.99 12.99 -9.09
N PHE A 88 3.47 12.10 -8.23
CA PHE A 88 4.68 11.31 -8.47
C PHE A 88 4.34 9.82 -8.63
N ASP A 89 4.68 9.24 -9.79
CA ASP A 89 4.44 7.83 -10.08
C ASP A 89 5.74 7.02 -9.99
N LEU A 90 5.94 6.38 -8.84
CA LEU A 90 7.09 5.51 -8.58
C LEU A 90 7.11 4.31 -9.52
N GLU A 91 5.97 3.67 -9.75
CA GLU A 91 5.88 2.48 -10.60
C GLU A 91 6.30 2.82 -12.03
N LYS A 92 5.80 3.93 -12.56
CA LYS A 92 6.22 4.44 -13.87
C LYS A 92 7.72 4.75 -13.91
N MET A 93 8.26 5.42 -12.90
CA MET A 93 9.70 5.72 -12.88
C MET A 93 10.56 4.45 -12.89
N LEU A 94 10.19 3.44 -12.09
CA LEU A 94 10.92 2.17 -12.03
C LEU A 94 10.79 1.41 -13.35
N ARG A 95 9.58 1.31 -13.89
CA ARG A 95 9.30 0.64 -15.18
C ARG A 95 10.05 1.30 -16.34
N ASP A 96 10.04 2.63 -16.42
CA ASP A 96 10.75 3.37 -17.48
C ASP A 96 12.27 3.19 -17.37
N ALA A 97 12.78 2.93 -16.16
CA ALA A 97 14.19 2.63 -15.90
C ALA A 97 14.55 1.14 -16.03
N GLY A 98 13.58 0.27 -16.36
CA GLY A 98 13.78 -1.19 -16.41
C GLY A 98 14.09 -1.81 -15.05
N ILE A 99 13.66 -1.16 -13.96
CA ILE A 99 13.84 -1.64 -12.57
C ILE A 99 12.54 -2.32 -12.15
N GLY A 100 12.60 -3.62 -11.85
CA GLY A 100 11.45 -4.37 -11.39
C GLY A 100 11.30 -4.38 -9.87
N GLU A 101 10.21 -4.99 -9.42
CA GLU A 101 9.84 -5.13 -8.00
C GLU A 101 10.89 -5.93 -7.21
N GLU A 102 11.58 -6.87 -7.87
CA GLU A 102 12.67 -7.67 -7.31
C GLU A 102 13.87 -6.84 -6.86
N SER A 103 13.99 -5.61 -7.37
CA SER A 103 15.04 -4.68 -6.97
C SER A 103 14.71 -3.93 -5.67
N VAL A 104 13.49 -4.08 -5.13
CA VAL A 104 13.10 -3.45 -3.87
C VAL A 104 13.66 -4.25 -2.70
N ILE A 105 14.58 -3.63 -1.97
CA ILE A 105 15.34 -4.24 -0.86
C ILE A 105 14.55 -4.17 0.43
N ALA A 106 13.91 -3.02 0.71
CA ALA A 106 13.16 -2.82 1.94
C ALA A 106 12.05 -1.79 1.76
N ARG A 107 11.02 -1.92 2.60
CA ARG A 107 9.89 -0.99 2.72
C ARG A 107 9.64 -0.69 4.18
N ASN A 108 9.34 0.56 4.49
CA ASN A 108 8.83 0.97 5.79
C ASN A 108 7.82 2.10 5.58
N HIS A 109 6.93 2.32 6.53
CA HIS A 109 6.07 3.49 6.50
C HIS A 109 5.69 3.92 7.91
N PHE A 110 5.32 5.18 8.03
CA PHE A 110 4.59 5.69 9.20
C PHE A 110 3.40 6.52 8.73
N ARG A 111 2.50 6.82 9.65
CA ARG A 111 1.31 7.64 9.38
C ARG A 111 1.29 8.86 10.27
N ILE A 112 1.01 10.02 9.69
CA ILE A 112 0.87 11.29 10.43
C ILE A 112 -0.45 11.93 10.06
N ARG A 113 -1.06 12.59 11.03
CA ARG A 113 -2.28 13.36 10.87
C ARG A 113 -2.14 14.65 11.65
N ASP A 114 -2.49 15.78 11.04
CA ASP A 114 -2.57 17.03 11.77
C ASP A 114 -3.97 17.21 12.36
N LEU A 115 -4.02 17.24 13.69
CA LEU A 115 -5.22 17.41 14.50
C LEU A 115 -5.31 18.82 15.11
N LYS A 116 -4.30 19.67 14.89
CA LYS A 116 -4.19 20.96 15.55
C LYS A 116 -4.88 22.05 14.73
N GLY A 117 -6.09 22.41 15.13
CA GLY A 117 -6.81 23.56 14.59
C GLY A 117 -8.16 23.18 13.99
N THR A 118 -8.74 24.12 13.26
CA THR A 118 -10.03 23.93 12.59
C THR A 118 -9.79 23.67 11.10
N PRO A 119 -10.35 22.60 10.51
CA PRO A 119 -10.25 22.34 9.09
C PRO A 119 -10.79 23.54 8.28
N THR A 120 -10.02 24.04 7.32
CA THR A 120 -10.39 25.19 6.49
C THR A 120 -10.94 24.80 5.11
N GLN A 121 -10.82 23.52 4.74
CA GLN A 121 -11.27 22.98 3.46
C GLN A 121 -11.67 21.50 3.58
N GLY A 122 -12.42 21.02 2.59
CA GLY A 122 -12.72 19.60 2.42
C GLY A 122 -11.57 18.88 1.70
N PHE A 123 -11.36 17.61 2.04
CA PHE A 123 -10.35 16.78 1.40
C PHE A 123 -10.99 15.56 0.74
N PRO A 124 -10.37 14.99 -0.31
CA PRO A 124 -10.82 13.74 -0.92
C PRO A 124 -10.94 12.61 0.10
N GLY A 125 -11.75 11.58 -0.20
CA GLY A 125 -11.84 10.40 0.65
C GLY A 125 -10.49 9.67 0.80
N PRO A 126 -10.31 8.82 1.84
CA PRO A 126 -9.11 7.99 1.97
C PRO A 126 -8.88 7.12 0.72
N ARG A 127 -7.62 6.85 0.37
CA ARG A 127 -7.30 5.85 -0.65
C ARG A 127 -7.74 4.46 -0.19
N ALA A 128 -7.95 3.54 -1.15
CA ALA A 128 -8.19 2.13 -0.81
C ALA A 128 -7.02 1.60 0.03
N SER A 129 -7.33 1.00 1.18
CA SER A 129 -6.31 0.50 2.10
C SER A 129 -5.61 -0.73 1.50
N GLU A 130 -4.28 -0.77 1.60
CA GLU A 130 -3.49 -1.96 1.29
C GLU A 130 -3.76 -3.13 2.26
N THR A 131 -4.35 -2.85 3.43
CA THR A 131 -4.76 -3.86 4.42
C THR A 131 -6.28 -4.11 4.36
N GLY A 132 -6.84 -4.14 3.16
CA GLY A 132 -8.17 -4.71 2.97
C GLY A 132 -8.24 -6.09 3.62
N ARG A 133 -9.31 -6.37 4.38
CA ARG A 133 -9.58 -7.75 4.82
C ARG A 133 -9.56 -8.62 3.57
N VAL A 134 -8.71 -9.66 3.55
CA VAL A 134 -8.86 -10.77 2.61
C VAL A 134 -10.16 -11.47 2.99
N VAL A 135 -11.29 -10.92 2.54
CA VAL A 135 -12.55 -11.65 2.51
C VAL A 135 -12.44 -12.51 1.27
N GLY A 136 -12.20 -13.80 1.46
CA GLY A 136 -12.14 -14.76 0.37
C GLY A 136 -13.37 -14.62 -0.53
N GLY A 137 -13.15 -14.21 -1.78
CA GLY A 137 -14.22 -13.99 -2.74
C GLY A 137 -13.66 -13.36 -4.01
N SER A 138 -13.76 -14.11 -5.11
CA SER A 138 -13.21 -13.87 -6.44
C SER A 138 -13.36 -12.44 -7.00
N ALA A 139 -12.37 -12.08 -7.83
CA ALA A 139 -12.37 -10.90 -8.69
C ALA A 139 -13.71 -10.65 -9.38
N GLY A 140 -14.21 -9.42 -9.28
CA GLY A 140 -15.44 -8.99 -9.93
C GLY A 140 -15.63 -7.47 -9.84
N ALA A 141 -15.22 -6.81 -10.92
CA ALA A 141 -15.61 -5.48 -11.42
C ALA A 141 -16.15 -4.43 -10.43
N SER A 142 -15.41 -3.32 -10.34
CA SER A 142 -15.87 -2.02 -9.87
C SER A 142 -17.08 -1.53 -10.70
N THR A 143 -18.22 -1.34 -10.04
CA THR A 143 -19.26 -0.42 -10.54
C THR A 143 -19.57 0.56 -9.42
N GLY A 144 -19.04 1.77 -9.53
CA GLY A 144 -19.39 2.87 -8.64
C GLY A 144 -20.77 3.42 -8.99
N VAL A 145 -21.64 3.54 -7.99
CA VAL A 145 -22.73 4.52 -7.98
C VAL A 145 -22.82 5.10 -6.58
N SER A 146 -22.45 6.37 -6.49
CA SER A 146 -22.74 7.25 -5.37
C SER A 146 -24.13 7.85 -5.60
N SER A 147 -25.08 7.65 -4.68
CA SER A 147 -26.05 8.68 -4.32
C SER A 147 -26.84 8.24 -3.08
N ALA A 148 -26.67 8.96 -1.98
CA ALA A 148 -27.59 8.92 -0.85
C ALA A 148 -27.83 10.37 -0.38
N GLY A 149 -28.89 10.96 -0.92
CA GLY A 149 -29.64 12.06 -0.29
C GLY A 149 -30.94 11.50 0.31
N PRO A 150 -31.54 12.18 1.30
CA PRO A 150 -32.30 11.53 2.36
C PRO A 150 -33.78 11.34 2.04
N GLY A 151 -34.33 10.18 2.42
CA GLY A 151 -35.77 9.94 2.56
C GLY A 151 -36.37 9.05 1.47
N ALA A 152 -36.40 7.74 1.72
CA ALA A 152 -37.43 6.85 1.17
C ALA A 152 -37.48 5.55 1.97
N THR A 153 -38.59 5.35 2.66
CA THR A 153 -39.04 4.06 3.20
C THR A 153 -39.17 3.08 2.03
N GLY A 154 -38.38 2.01 2.00
CA GLY A 154 -38.40 1.04 0.92
C GLY A 154 -37.94 -0.33 1.40
N VAL A 155 -38.90 -1.19 1.72
CA VAL A 155 -38.71 -2.63 1.93
C VAL A 155 -38.18 -3.23 0.63
N VAL A 156 -37.01 -3.87 0.68
CA VAL A 156 -36.51 -4.69 -0.44
C VAL A 156 -36.65 -6.17 -0.09
N THR A 157 -37.57 -6.78 -0.81
CA THR A 157 -37.92 -8.19 -0.90
C THR A 157 -36.74 -9.05 -1.31
N VAL A 158 -36.52 -10.16 -0.60
CA VAL A 158 -35.59 -11.23 -1.00
C VAL A 158 -36.20 -11.98 -2.18
N GLY A 159 -35.69 -11.73 -3.39
CA GLY A 159 -36.03 -12.49 -4.58
C GLY A 159 -35.21 -13.77 -4.67
N ALA A 160 -35.80 -14.90 -4.28
CA ALA A 160 -35.30 -16.24 -4.59
C ALA A 160 -35.97 -16.76 -5.87
N GLN A 161 -35.21 -16.94 -6.94
CA GLN A 161 -35.54 -17.70 -8.17
C GLN A 161 -34.19 -18.04 -8.84
N GLY A 162 -33.80 -19.25 -9.23
CA GLY A 162 -34.41 -20.58 -9.25
C GLY A 162 -33.55 -21.50 -10.15
N GLY A 163 -33.42 -22.78 -9.79
CA GLY A 163 -32.95 -23.89 -10.64
C GLY A 163 -31.41 -24.05 -10.75
N SER A 164 -30.78 -25.18 -10.45
CA SER A 164 -31.16 -26.55 -10.82
C SER A 164 -30.64 -27.61 -9.85
N ARG A 165 -31.45 -28.66 -9.76
CA ARG A 165 -31.34 -29.89 -8.97
C ARG A 165 -30.07 -30.69 -9.26
N LYS A 166 -29.38 -31.18 -8.22
CA LYS A 166 -28.87 -32.56 -8.13
C LYS A 166 -28.95 -33.04 -6.68
N VAL A 167 -29.92 -33.92 -6.43
CA VAL A 167 -30.03 -34.73 -5.21
C VAL A 167 -29.06 -35.90 -5.37
N GLY A 168 -28.07 -35.98 -4.49
CA GLY A 168 -27.20 -37.15 -4.34
C GLY A 168 -27.44 -37.79 -2.99
N VAL A 169 -28.26 -38.84 -2.96
CA VAL A 169 -28.37 -39.75 -1.81
C VAL A 169 -27.23 -40.75 -1.90
N GLY A 170 -26.31 -40.70 -0.94
CA GLY A 170 -25.23 -41.67 -0.77
C GLY A 170 -25.24 -42.22 0.65
N MET A 171 -26.04 -43.27 0.87
CA MET A 171 -25.95 -44.14 2.04
C MET A 171 -24.71 -45.03 1.87
N GLY A 172 -23.81 -45.02 2.86
CA GLY A 172 -22.62 -45.88 2.90
C GLY A 172 -22.14 -46.08 4.32
N MET A 173 -22.69 -47.09 4.96
CA MET A 173 -22.41 -47.57 6.31
C MET A 173 -21.17 -48.48 6.27
N GLY A 174 -20.20 -48.35 7.19
CA GLY A 174 -19.08 -49.28 7.20
C GLY A 174 -17.92 -49.02 8.18
N MET A 175 -18.10 -49.55 9.39
CA MET A 175 -17.10 -50.21 10.25
C MET A 175 -16.02 -49.40 11.02
N VAL A 176 -16.17 -49.59 12.33
CA VAL A 176 -15.24 -49.49 13.46
C VAL A 176 -13.90 -50.21 13.21
N GLY A 177 -12.80 -49.58 13.61
CA GLY A 177 -11.51 -50.20 13.87
C GLY A 177 -10.77 -49.43 14.97
N VAL A 178 -10.48 -50.12 16.08
CA VAL A 178 -9.89 -49.60 17.33
C VAL A 178 -8.39 -49.91 17.38
N LEU A 179 -7.66 -49.13 18.21
CA LEU A 179 -6.41 -49.43 18.95
C LEU A 179 -5.04 -49.09 18.32
N GLY A 180 -4.25 -48.34 19.11
CA GLY A 180 -2.79 -48.28 19.01
C GLY A 180 -2.17 -47.04 19.67
N ALA A 181 -1.77 -47.15 20.94
CA ALA A 181 -1.07 -46.12 21.73
C ALA A 181 0.47 -46.26 21.66
N ALA A 182 1.20 -45.15 21.85
CA ALA A 182 2.57 -45.08 22.39
C ALA A 182 2.80 -43.62 22.87
N VAL A 183 2.72 -43.30 24.17
CA VAL A 183 3.75 -43.34 25.23
C VAL A 183 5.02 -42.54 24.90
N PHE A 184 5.12 -41.38 25.55
CA PHE A 184 6.36 -40.64 25.82
C PHE A 184 6.91 -41.06 27.18
N LEU A 185 8.19 -41.41 27.22
CA LEU A 185 9.08 -41.24 28.37
C LEU A 185 10.42 -40.76 27.82
#